data_AF-A0A7S3IEE7-F1
#
_entry.id   AF-A0A7S3IEE7-F1
#
_cell.length_a   1.000
_cell.length_b   1.000
_cell.length_c   1.000
_cell.angle_alpha   90.00
_cell.angle_beta   90.00
_cell.angle_gamma   90.00
#
_symmetry.space_group_name_H-M   'P 1'
#
loop_
_entity.id
_entity.type
_entity.pdbx_description
1 polymer ?
#
loop_
_entity_poly.entity_id
_entity_poly.type
_entity_poly.pdbx_seq_one_letter_code
_entity_poly.pdbx_strand_id
1 'polypeptide(L)'
;MANEIINTFRKGAGALGMSFGGEPAYVEVPSDKDLGLPKDQLRNGGNFAHCVKNDLKGRNFKIVVVLIPRDKDKAIVKRTLDSMGLASQFLLQSTIRSKLDKMGVITNIIRQINAKTEHDLYQLQPPAKMNQ
;
A
#
# COMPACT_ATOMS: atom_id res chain seq x y z
N MET A 1 -8.20 6.47 -12.17
CA MET A 1 -7.42 6.60 -10.92
C MET A 1 -6.67 5.32 -10.52
N ALA A 2 -7.32 4.22 -10.13
CA ALA A 2 -6.60 3.02 -9.70
C ALA A 2 -5.66 2.47 -10.79
N ASN A 3 -6.16 2.34 -12.02
CA ASN A 3 -5.36 1.91 -13.18
C ASN A 3 -4.20 2.86 -13.50
N GLU A 4 -4.39 4.18 -13.34
CA GLU A 4 -3.31 5.15 -13.55
C GLU A 4 -2.21 4.99 -12.50
N ILE A 5 -2.59 4.74 -11.23
CA ILE A 5 -1.63 4.44 -10.16
C ILE A 5 -0.80 3.21 -10.51
N ILE A 6 -1.46 2.12 -10.93
CA ILE A 6 -0.77 0.89 -11.31
C ILE A 6 0.14 1.07 -12.52
N ASN A 7 -0.31 1.77 -13.56
CA ASN A 7 0.52 2.05 -14.73
C ASN A 7 1.76 2.87 -14.37
N THR A 8 1.58 3.89 -13.54
CA THR A 8 2.68 4.71 -13.03
C THR A 8 3.63 3.90 -12.15
N PHE A 9 3.11 3.00 -11.33
CA PHE A 9 3.92 2.09 -10.51
C PHE A 9 4.73 1.13 -11.39
N ARG A 10 4.12 0.55 -12.45
CA ARG A 10 4.83 -0.31 -13.41
C ARG A 10 5.97 0.43 -14.10
N LYS A 11 5.74 1.67 -14.55
CA LYS A 11 6.79 2.53 -15.12
C LYS A 11 7.91 2.80 -14.12
N GLY A 12 7.55 3.21 -12.90
CA GLY A 12 8.52 3.47 -11.83
C GLY A 12 9.32 2.24 -11.42
N ALA A 13 8.70 1.06 -11.42
CA ALA A 13 9.36 -0.20 -11.11
C ALA A 13 10.34 -0.59 -12.21
N GLY A 14 9.93 -0.47 -13.48
CA GLY A 14 10.81 -0.71 -14.63
C GLY A 14 12.07 0.18 -14.59
N ALA A 15 11.92 1.46 -14.21
CA ALA A 15 13.06 2.37 -14.04
C ALA A 15 14.02 1.98 -12.91
N LEU A 16 13.58 1.14 -11.97
CA LEU A 16 14.38 0.61 -10.87
C LEU A 16 14.84 -0.85 -11.10
N GLY A 17 14.58 -1.41 -12.28
CA GLY A 17 14.88 -2.82 -12.57
C GLY A 17 13.99 -3.81 -11.80
N MET A 18 12.85 -3.37 -11.29
CA MET A 18 11.87 -4.18 -10.58
C MET A 18 10.65 -4.48 -11.45
N SER A 19 9.95 -5.56 -11.13
CA SER A 19 8.67 -5.90 -11.74
C SER A 19 7.65 -6.27 -10.66
N PHE A 20 6.39 -5.89 -10.89
CA PHE A 20 5.28 -6.42 -10.10
C PHE A 20 4.84 -7.75 -10.73
N GLY A 21 4.67 -8.77 -9.90
CA GLY A 21 4.18 -10.09 -10.35
C GLY A 21 2.68 -10.03 -10.67
N GLY A 22 2.33 -10.17 -11.95
CA GLY A 22 0.96 -10.34 -12.42
C GLY A 22 0.07 -9.08 -12.38
N GLU A 23 -1.22 -9.31 -12.61
CA GLU A 23 -2.24 -8.26 -12.51
C GLU A 23 -2.68 -8.09 -11.04
N PRO A 24 -2.77 -6.85 -10.53
CA PRO A 24 -3.23 -6.61 -9.18
C PRO A 24 -4.71 -6.97 -9.04
N ALA A 25 -5.09 -7.57 -7.91
CA ALA A 25 -6.48 -7.71 -7.54
C ALA A 25 -6.99 -6.39 -6.93
N TYR A 26 -8.14 -5.92 -7.38
CA TYR A 26 -8.78 -4.73 -6.85
C TYR A 26 -9.88 -5.12 -5.85
N VAL A 27 -9.92 -4.37 -4.74
CA VAL A 27 -11.03 -4.41 -3.78
C VAL A 27 -11.55 -2.99 -3.67
N GLU A 28 -12.81 -2.81 -4.02
CA GLU A 28 -13.49 -1.53 -3.89
C GLU A 28 -14.11 -1.42 -2.50
N VAL A 29 -13.92 -0.28 -1.85
CA VAL A 29 -14.56 0.02 -0.57
C VAL A 29 -15.79 0.86 -0.86
N PRO A 30 -17.01 0.34 -0.64
CA PRO A 30 -18.24 1.08 -0.89
C PRO A 30 -18.35 2.31 0.02
N SER A 31 -19.27 3.21 -0.30
CA SER A 31 -19.54 4.33 0.58
C SER A 31 -20.13 3.86 1.91
N ASP A 32 -19.98 4.67 2.96
CA ASP A 32 -20.55 4.41 4.28
C ASP A 32 -22.06 4.11 4.23
N LYS A 33 -22.79 4.71 3.27
CA LYS A 33 -24.23 4.50 3.10
C LYS A 33 -24.56 3.13 2.51
N ASP A 34 -23.71 2.62 1.64
CA ASP A 34 -23.96 1.38 0.88
C ASP A 34 -23.62 0.14 1.71
N LEU A 35 -22.74 0.27 2.71
CA LEU A 35 -22.34 -0.84 3.58
C LEU A 35 -23.41 -1.25 4.59
N GLY A 36 -24.40 -0.39 4.88
CA GLY A 36 -25.48 -0.69 5.83
C GLY A 36 -25.00 -0.97 7.28
N LEU A 37 -23.76 -0.62 7.62
CA LEU A 37 -23.20 -0.87 8.94
C LEU A 37 -23.58 0.23 9.95
N PRO A 38 -23.61 -0.09 11.26
CA PRO A 38 -23.78 0.91 12.31
C PRO A 38 -22.74 2.03 12.22
N LYS A 39 -23.15 3.28 12.51
CA LYS A 39 -22.28 4.46 12.36
C LYS A 39 -20.98 4.34 13.15
N ASP A 40 -21.04 3.77 14.36
CA ASP A 40 -19.87 3.52 15.22
C ASP A 40 -18.84 2.60 14.56
N GLN A 41 -19.29 1.61 13.77
CA GLN A 41 -18.43 0.70 13.00
C GLN A 41 -17.88 1.33 11.71
N LEU A 42 -18.44 2.44 11.24
CA LEU A 42 -17.97 3.15 10.04
C LEU A 42 -16.96 4.26 10.37
N ARG A 43 -16.82 4.65 11.64
CA ARG A 43 -15.91 5.73 12.03
C ARG A 43 -14.45 5.34 11.78
N ASN A 44 -13.64 6.34 11.42
CA ASN A 44 -12.19 6.28 11.38
C ASN A 44 -11.63 5.08 10.56
N GLY A 45 -12.22 4.81 9.39
CA GLY A 45 -11.76 3.75 8.49
C GLY A 45 -12.35 2.37 8.78
N GLY A 46 -13.42 2.29 9.58
CA GLY A 46 -14.06 1.03 9.89
C GLY A 46 -14.72 0.35 8.68
N ASN A 47 -15.21 1.11 7.70
CA ASN A 47 -15.61 0.59 6.37
C ASN A 47 -14.46 -0.14 5.66
N PHE A 48 -13.27 0.48 5.58
CA PHE A 48 -12.09 -0.16 5.00
C PHE A 48 -11.71 -1.43 5.76
N ALA A 49 -11.71 -1.39 7.09
CA ALA A 49 -11.37 -2.56 7.90
C ALA A 49 -12.39 -3.70 7.72
N HIS A 50 -13.67 -3.38 7.53
CA HIS A 50 -14.71 -4.35 7.22
C HIS A 50 -14.44 -5.04 5.87
N CYS A 51 -14.23 -4.26 4.80
CA CYS A 51 -13.91 -4.80 3.47
C CYS A 51 -12.64 -5.64 3.48
N VAL A 52 -11.55 -5.13 4.10
CA VAL A 52 -10.29 -5.87 4.24
C VAL A 52 -10.49 -7.24 4.89
N LYS A 53 -11.27 -7.32 5.97
CA LYS A 53 -11.52 -8.58 6.68
C LYS A 53 -12.32 -9.59 5.86
N ASN A 54 -13.25 -9.13 5.02
CA ASN A 54 -14.12 -10.02 4.26
C ASN A 54 -13.53 -10.40 2.90
N ASP A 55 -12.93 -9.44 2.19
CA ASP A 55 -12.49 -9.61 0.81
C ASP A 55 -11.08 -10.22 0.70
N LEU A 56 -10.22 -10.00 1.70
CA LEU A 56 -8.85 -10.51 1.69
C LEU A 56 -8.69 -11.82 2.48
N LYS A 57 -9.76 -12.30 3.15
CA LYS A 57 -9.70 -13.54 3.93
C LYS A 57 -9.35 -14.74 3.05
N GLY A 58 -8.31 -15.48 3.44
CA GLY A 58 -7.87 -16.68 2.72
C GLY A 58 -7.12 -16.41 1.41
N ARG A 59 -6.86 -15.15 1.06
CA ARG A 59 -6.05 -14.79 -0.10
C ARG A 59 -4.59 -14.57 0.33
N ASN A 60 -3.66 -15.02 -0.51
CA ASN A 60 -2.22 -14.87 -0.25
C ASN A 60 -1.65 -13.68 -1.04
N PHE A 61 -1.59 -12.51 -0.39
CA PHE A 61 -1.01 -11.30 -0.96
C PHE A 61 0.33 -10.98 -0.29
N LYS A 62 1.35 -10.65 -1.09
CA LYS A 62 2.65 -10.18 -0.57
C LYS A 62 2.56 -8.78 0.05
N ILE A 63 1.73 -7.91 -0.52
CA ILE A 63 1.48 -6.57 0.00
C ILE A 63 0.11 -6.05 -0.43
N VAL A 64 -0.51 -5.23 0.41
CA VAL A 64 -1.75 -4.50 0.11
C VAL A 64 -1.48 -3.01 0.00
N VAL A 65 -1.84 -2.39 -1.12
CA VAL A 65 -1.80 -0.92 -1.28
C VAL A 65 -3.18 -0.35 -0.97
N VAL A 66 -3.27 0.52 0.02
CA VAL A 66 -4.54 1.09 0.50
C VAL A 66 -4.62 2.57 0.17
N LEU A 67 -5.66 2.96 -0.60
CA LEU A 67 -5.95 4.35 -0.95
C LEU A 67 -6.97 4.95 0.03
N ILE A 68 -6.50 5.67 1.04
CA ILE A 68 -7.36 6.26 2.07
C ILE A 68 -7.69 7.73 1.76
N PRO A 69 -8.93 8.19 2.00
CA PRO A 69 -9.31 9.58 1.77
C PRO A 69 -8.78 10.51 2.87
N ARG A 70 -8.61 10.00 4.10
CA ARG A 70 -8.23 10.79 5.28
C ARG A 70 -7.23 10.02 6.14
N ASP A 71 -6.27 10.72 6.74
CA ASP A 71 -5.21 10.08 7.52
C ASP A 71 -5.71 9.36 8.78
N LYS A 72 -6.79 9.88 9.40
CA LYS A 72 -7.44 9.25 10.56
C LYS A 72 -7.95 7.83 10.29
N ASP A 73 -8.19 7.47 9.03
CA ASP A 73 -8.68 6.14 8.65
C ASP A 73 -7.55 5.09 8.69
N LYS A 74 -6.28 5.52 8.65
CA LYS A 74 -5.09 4.66 8.58
C LYS A 74 -4.94 3.72 9.77
N ALA A 75 -5.15 4.21 10.99
CA ALA A 75 -4.79 3.48 12.21
C ALA A 75 -5.59 2.18 12.37
N ILE A 76 -6.90 2.22 12.14
CA ILE A 76 -7.79 1.06 12.26
C ILE A 76 -7.50 0.03 11.15
N VAL A 77 -7.32 0.52 9.91
CA VAL A 77 -7.03 -0.34 8.77
C VAL A 77 -5.67 -1.01 8.89
N LYS A 78 -4.64 -0.28 9.32
CA LYS A 78 -3.29 -0.83 9.55
C LYS A 78 -3.32 -1.91 10.62
N ARG A 79 -3.97 -1.65 11.76
CA ARG A 79 -4.13 -2.65 12.83
C ARG A 79 -4.81 -3.92 12.31
N THR A 80 -5.81 -3.76 11.46
CA THR A 80 -6.53 -4.90 10.85
C THR A 80 -5.62 -5.71 9.94
N LEU A 81 -4.92 -5.06 9.00
CA LEU A 81 -3.97 -5.74 8.10
C LEU A 81 -2.82 -6.41 8.86
N ASP A 82 -2.31 -5.76 9.91
CA ASP A 82 -1.26 -6.32 10.78
C ASP A 82 -1.73 -7.57 11.51
N SER A 83 -2.97 -7.56 12.04
CA SER A 83 -3.55 -8.76 12.67
C SER A 83 -3.76 -9.93 11.70
N MET A 84 -3.76 -9.65 10.39
CA MET A 84 -3.84 -10.65 9.33
C MET A 84 -2.46 -11.05 8.78
N GLY A 85 -1.37 -10.48 9.31
CA GLY A 85 -0.01 -10.71 8.82
C GLY A 85 0.26 -10.12 7.43
N LEU A 86 -0.52 -9.12 6.99
CA LEU A 86 -0.40 -8.54 5.65
C LEU A 86 0.41 -7.24 5.68
N ALA A 87 1.54 -7.24 4.97
CA ALA A 87 2.29 -6.02 4.72
C ALA A 87 1.43 -5.01 3.94
N SER A 88 1.54 -3.73 4.28
CA SER A 88 0.67 -2.70 3.71
C SER A 88 1.37 -1.37 3.41
N GLN A 89 0.97 -0.75 2.30
CA GLN A 89 1.40 0.58 1.89
C GLN A 89 0.18 1.51 1.79
N PHE A 90 0.16 2.58 2.58
CA PHE A 90 -0.93 3.55 2.58
C PHE A 90 -0.58 4.74 1.71
N LEU A 91 -1.56 5.21 0.93
CA LEU A 91 -1.47 6.42 0.13
C LEU A 91 -2.72 7.26 0.40
N LEU A 92 -2.51 8.53 0.73
CA LEU A 92 -3.61 9.49 0.81
C LEU A 92 -4.07 9.85 -0.60
N GLN A 93 -5.38 9.76 -0.86
CA GLN A 93 -5.95 10.06 -2.18
C GLN A 93 -5.61 11.48 -2.66
N SER A 94 -5.65 12.47 -1.77
CA SER A 94 -5.25 13.86 -2.09
C SER A 94 -3.77 13.96 -2.50
N THR A 95 -2.91 13.19 -1.83
CA THR A 95 -1.46 13.21 -2.07
C THR A 95 -1.11 12.50 -3.37
N ILE A 96 -1.68 11.31 -3.61
CA ILE A 96 -1.36 10.56 -4.82
C ILE A 96 -1.86 11.28 -6.07
N ARG A 97 -3.04 11.91 -6.01
CA ARG A 97 -3.59 12.72 -7.11
C ARG A 97 -2.65 13.85 -7.56
N SER A 98 -1.95 14.49 -6.62
CA SER A 98 -1.06 15.64 -6.89
C SER A 98 0.40 15.26 -7.17
N LYS A 99 0.75 13.98 -7.05
CA LYS A 99 2.14 13.50 -7.16
C LYS A 99 2.30 12.34 -8.13
N LEU A 100 1.25 11.95 -8.84
CA LEU A 100 1.28 10.76 -9.70
C LEU A 100 2.24 10.91 -10.89
N ASP A 101 2.39 12.13 -11.37
CA ASP A 101 3.33 12.53 -12.42
C ASP A 101 4.78 12.68 -11.90
N LYS A 102 4.99 12.77 -10.58
CA LYS A 102 6.30 13.01 -9.98
C LYS A 102 7.04 11.70 -9.73
N MET A 103 7.84 11.28 -10.72
CA MET A 103 8.57 10.00 -10.67
C MET A 103 9.43 9.80 -9.43
N GLY A 104 10.07 10.83 -8.90
CA GLY A 104 10.84 10.72 -7.64
C GLY A 104 9.99 10.29 -6.43
N VAL A 105 8.72 10.68 -6.38
CA VAL A 105 7.81 10.28 -5.30
C VAL A 105 7.38 8.83 -5.47
N ILE A 106 7.05 8.44 -6.70
CA ILE A 106 6.63 7.09 -7.04
C ILE A 106 7.75 6.07 -6.81
N THR A 107 8.97 6.36 -7.25
CA THR A 107 10.12 5.47 -7.03
C THR A 107 10.42 5.28 -5.54
N ASN A 108 10.26 6.32 -4.73
CA ASN A 108 10.38 6.20 -3.28
C ASN A 108 9.28 5.33 -2.65
N ILE A 109 8.03 5.43 -3.13
CA ILE A 109 6.96 4.52 -2.69
C ILE A 109 7.28 3.08 -3.08
N ILE A 110 7.76 2.84 -4.31
CA ILE A 110 8.13 1.50 -4.77
C ILE A 110 9.27 0.92 -3.93
N ARG A 111 10.28 1.74 -3.59
CA ARG A 111 11.34 1.32 -2.65
C ARG A 111 10.77 0.92 -1.28
N GLN A 112 9.83 1.70 -0.74
CA GLN A 112 9.18 1.34 0.53
C GLN A 112 8.40 0.03 0.43
N ILE A 113 7.72 -0.21 -0.70
CA ILE A 113 7.02 -1.46 -0.98
C ILE A 113 8.02 -2.62 -1.00
N ASN A 114 9.12 -2.48 -1.76
CA ASN A 114 10.15 -3.50 -1.89
C ASN A 114 10.76 -3.90 -0.52
N ALA A 115 11.07 -2.90 0.32
CA ALA A 115 11.58 -3.13 1.67
C ALA A 115 10.58 -3.86 2.59
N LYS A 116 9.28 -3.66 2.40
CA LYS A 116 8.23 -4.33 3.19
C LYS A 116 7.96 -5.75 2.74
N THR A 117 8.35 -6.10 1.51
CA THR A 117 8.20 -7.44 0.94
C THR A 117 9.50 -8.25 1.01
N GLU A 118 10.35 -7.97 2.01
CA GLU A 118 11.57 -8.74 2.33
C GLU A 118 12.67 -8.68 1.25
N HIS A 119 12.67 -7.64 0.42
CA HIS A 119 13.76 -7.39 -0.52
C HIS A 119 14.61 -6.20 -0.03
N ASP A 120 15.91 -6.45 0.17
CA ASP A 120 16.88 -5.43 0.56
C ASP A 120 16.94 -4.31 -0.48
N LEU A 121 16.88 -3.06 -0.02
CA LEU A 121 16.95 -1.88 -0.89
C LEU A 121 18.38 -1.52 -1.30
N TYR A 122 19.35 -1.85 -0.46
CA TYR A 122 20.76 -1.60 -0.68
C TYR A 122 21.58 -2.48 0.25
N GLN A 123 22.70 -2.99 -0.25
CA GLN A 123 23.77 -3.52 0.60
C GLN A 123 24.74 -2.38 0.87
N LEU A 124 24.91 -2.01 2.14
CA LEU A 124 26.02 -1.14 2.52
C LEU A 124 27.29 -1.97 2.41
N GLN A 125 28.23 -1.56 1.56
CA GLN A 125 29.59 -2.07 1.64
C GLN A 125 30.29 -1.32 2.79
N PRO A 126 30.56 -1.96 3.93
CA PRO A 126 31.40 -1.35 4.93
C PRO A 126 32.79 -1.10 4.32
N PRO A 127 33.49 -0.02 4.71
CA PRO A 127 34.88 0.15 4.32
C PRO A 127 35.68 -1.09 4.72
N ALA A 128 36.52 -1.59 3.81
CA ALA A 128 37.44 -2.69 4.11
C ALA A 128 38.23 -2.31 5.37
N LYS A 129 38.24 -3.21 6.37
CA LYS A 129 38.82 -3.05 7.70
C LYS A 129 39.83 -1.89 7.79
N MET A 130 39.52 -0.87 8.59
CA MET A 130 40.60 -0.06 9.16
C MET A 130 41.40 -1.03 10.03
N ASN A 131 42.58 -1.44 9.57
CA ASN A 131 43.53 -2.17 10.38
C ASN A 131 43.82 -1.31 11.62
N GLN A 132 43.31 -1.75 12.78
CA GLN A 132 43.81 -1.37 14.10
C GLN A 132 44.68 -2.50 14.60
#